data_AF-A0A355ULJ5-F1
#
_entry.id   AF-A0A355ULJ5-F1
#
_cell.length_a   1.000
_cell.length_b   1.000
_cell.length_c   1.000
_cell.angle_alpha   90.00
_cell.angle_beta   90.00
_cell.angle_gamma   90.00
#
_symmetry.space_group_name_H-M   'P 1'
#
loop_
_entity.id
_entity.type
_entity.pdbx_description
1 polymer ?
#
loop_
_entity_poly.entity_id
_entity_poly.type
_entity_poly.pdbx_seq_one_letter_code
_entity_poly.pdbx_strand_id
1 'polypeptide(L)'
;MVDSINNKGEKFNINNLLQIPSLKDLEQENNFETIVVNQTTNIDLPKDKSNLIKTYTCKIITNSYSNSTFNLYTTDKVKIALDGKSIKERLETKDSLGEGSKISFDLKLEPGAYTLSFTFLISVENSEHSFRLEKEK
;
A
#
# COMPACT_ATOMS: atom_id res chain seq x y z
N MET A 1 3.14 39.83 -30.28
CA MET A 1 3.85 39.22 -29.13
C MET A 1 2.79 38.53 -28.30
N VAL A 2 2.71 37.21 -28.40
CA VAL A 2 1.82 36.42 -27.54
C VAL A 2 2.66 36.02 -26.35
N ASP A 3 2.24 36.45 -25.17
CA ASP A 3 2.90 36.18 -23.91
C ASP A 3 3.10 34.69 -23.74
N SER A 4 4.37 34.28 -23.68
CA SER A 4 4.79 32.98 -23.19
C SER A 4 4.31 32.85 -21.75
N ILE A 5 3.17 32.17 -21.56
CA ILE A 5 2.75 31.71 -20.24
C ILE A 5 3.81 30.73 -19.79
N ASN A 6 4.71 31.25 -18.98
CA ASN A 6 5.82 30.55 -18.36
C ASN A 6 5.23 29.62 -17.30
N ASN A 7 4.63 28.51 -17.75
CA ASN A 7 4.19 27.44 -16.87
C ASN A 7 5.47 26.72 -16.43
N LYS A 8 6.18 27.32 -15.47
CA LYS A 8 7.27 26.69 -14.75
C LYS A 8 6.69 25.40 -14.18
N GLY A 9 7.04 24.28 -14.81
CA GLY A 9 6.53 22.97 -14.46
C GLY A 9 6.71 22.73 -12.97
N GLU A 10 5.61 22.85 -12.22
CA GLU A 10 5.51 22.19 -10.93
C GLU A 10 5.74 20.71 -11.24
N LYS A 11 6.90 20.21 -10.79
CA LYS A 11 7.16 18.78 -10.82
C LYS A 11 6.10 18.15 -9.93
N PHE A 12 5.02 17.66 -10.55
CA PHE A 12 3.98 16.90 -9.87
C PHE A 12 4.68 15.80 -9.08
N ASN A 13 4.68 15.91 -7.76
CA ASN A 13 5.26 14.88 -6.93
C ASN A 13 4.28 13.71 -6.93
N ILE A 14 4.58 12.70 -7.74
CA ILE A 14 3.78 11.49 -7.91
C ILE A 14 3.54 10.80 -6.55
N ASN A 15 4.43 10.97 -5.56
CA ASN A 15 4.23 10.43 -4.22
C ASN A 15 3.08 11.12 -3.45
N ASN A 16 2.66 12.32 -3.85
CA ASN A 16 1.48 12.99 -3.30
C ASN A 16 0.17 12.35 -3.76
N LEU A 17 0.21 11.50 -4.80
CA LEU A 17 -0.96 10.76 -5.28
C LEU A 17 -1.30 9.57 -4.36
N LEU A 18 -0.31 9.02 -3.65
CA LEU A 18 -0.51 7.96 -2.66
C LEU A 18 -1.20 8.53 -1.41
N GLN A 19 -2.52 8.47 -1.38
CA GLN A 19 -3.33 8.88 -0.24
C GLN A 19 -3.78 7.65 0.55
N ILE A 20 -3.78 7.76 1.87
CA ILE A 20 -4.27 6.70 2.77
C ILE A 20 -5.77 6.94 2.98
N PRO A 21 -6.63 5.93 2.77
CA PRO A 21 -8.05 6.07 3.09
C PRO A 21 -8.27 6.32 4.58
N SER A 22 -9.31 7.10 4.91
CA SER A 22 -9.67 7.31 6.31
C SER A 22 -10.24 6.04 6.93
N LEU A 23 -10.25 5.94 8.27
CA LEU A 23 -10.92 4.83 8.97
C LEU A 23 -12.39 4.68 8.51
N LYS A 24 -13.09 5.81 8.37
CA LYS A 24 -14.48 5.84 7.91
C LYS A 24 -14.66 5.23 6.50
N ASP A 25 -13.69 5.43 5.61
CA ASP A 25 -13.73 4.83 4.28
C ASP A 25 -13.43 3.33 4.33
N LEU A 26 -12.50 2.93 5.19
CA LEU A 26 -12.12 1.52 5.40
C LEU A 26 -13.23 0.69 6.04
N GLU A 27 -14.12 1.31 6.82
CA GLU A 27 -15.28 0.67 7.44
C GLU A 27 -16.45 0.44 6.45
N GLN A 28 -16.42 1.05 5.27
CA GLN A 28 -17.45 0.85 4.25
C GLN A 28 -17.34 -0.56 3.65
N GLU A 29 -18.43 -1.30 3.70
CA GLU A 29 -18.48 -2.66 3.16
C GLU A 29 -18.20 -2.68 1.65
N ASN A 30 -17.38 -3.64 1.22
CA ASN A 30 -17.02 -3.89 -0.18
C ASN A 30 -16.31 -2.74 -0.91
N ASN A 31 -15.84 -1.71 -0.19
CA ASN A 31 -15.13 -0.60 -0.81
C ASN A 31 -13.69 -0.96 -1.20
N PHE A 32 -13.08 -1.92 -0.50
CA PHE A 32 -11.71 -2.37 -0.74
C PHE A 32 -11.62 -3.89 -0.75
N GLU A 33 -10.71 -4.40 -1.58
CA GLU A 33 -10.41 -5.82 -1.65
C GLU A 33 -9.68 -6.28 -0.38
N THR A 34 -10.15 -7.36 0.24
CA THR A 34 -9.52 -7.93 1.44
C THR A 34 -8.54 -9.04 1.04
N ILE A 35 -7.32 -8.97 1.56
CA ILE A 35 -6.28 -9.97 1.33
C ILE A 35 -6.22 -10.99 2.46
N VAL A 36 -5.59 -12.13 2.17
CA VAL A 36 -5.25 -13.15 3.15
C VAL A 36 -3.77 -13.09 3.47
N VAL A 37 -3.42 -13.11 4.76
CA VAL A 37 -2.03 -13.15 5.24
C VAL A 37 -1.36 -14.45 4.78
N ASN A 38 -0.07 -14.37 4.46
CA ASN A 38 0.77 -15.44 3.92
C ASN A 38 0.34 -15.95 2.52
N GLN A 39 -0.40 -15.14 1.77
CA GLN A 39 -0.75 -15.40 0.37
C GLN A 39 -0.25 -14.27 -0.53
N THR A 40 0.22 -14.63 -1.73
CA THR A 40 0.60 -13.67 -2.76
C THR A 40 -0.67 -13.15 -3.44
N THR A 41 -0.81 -11.83 -3.53
CA THR A 41 -1.86 -11.14 -4.26
C THR A 41 -1.25 -10.52 -5.50
N ASN A 42 -1.83 -10.82 -6.67
CA ASN A 42 -1.47 -10.18 -7.93
C ASN A 42 -2.33 -8.93 -8.14
N ILE A 43 -1.75 -7.91 -8.75
CA ILE A 43 -2.45 -6.68 -9.07
C ILE A 43 -2.46 -6.50 -10.59
N ASP A 44 -3.64 -6.61 -11.19
CA ASP A 44 -3.78 -6.37 -12.61
C ASP A 44 -3.73 -4.88 -12.91
N LEU A 45 -2.74 -4.46 -13.71
CA LEU A 45 -2.71 -3.14 -14.31
C LEU A 45 -3.52 -3.18 -15.63
N PRO A 46 -4.61 -2.40 -15.77
CA PRO A 46 -5.34 -2.34 -17.02
C PRO A 46 -4.43 -1.87 -18.16
N LYS A 47 -4.52 -2.53 -19.32
CA LYS A 47 -3.62 -2.34 -20.48
C LYS A 47 -3.48 -0.88 -20.97
N ASP A 48 -4.47 -0.03 -20.66
CA ASP A 48 -4.52 1.37 -21.12
C ASP A 48 -4.14 2.39 -20.03
N LYS A 49 -3.65 1.95 -18.86
CA LYS A 49 -3.28 2.84 -17.76
C LYS A 49 -1.78 2.86 -17.52
N SER A 50 -1.22 4.07 -17.50
CA SER A 50 0.19 4.29 -17.12
C SER A 50 0.42 4.16 -15.62
N ASN A 51 -0.59 4.47 -14.81
CA ASN A 51 -0.58 4.33 -13.36
C ASN A 51 -1.95 3.90 -12.82
N LEU A 52 -1.94 3.15 -11.72
CA LEU A 52 -3.12 2.78 -10.95
C LEU A 52 -2.84 2.96 -9.45
N ILE A 53 -3.78 3.59 -8.74
CA ILE A 53 -3.81 3.54 -7.28
C ILE A 53 -4.81 2.47 -6.90
N LYS A 54 -4.37 1.52 -6.08
CA LYS A 54 -5.24 0.47 -5.56
C LYS A 54 -4.97 0.25 -4.07
N THR A 55 -6.03 0.18 -3.28
CA THR A 55 -5.94 -0.10 -1.86
C THR A 55 -6.48 -1.49 -1.56
N TYR A 56 -5.74 -2.20 -0.70
CA TYR A 56 -6.10 -3.49 -0.16
C TYR A 56 -6.19 -3.42 1.35
N THR A 57 -7.00 -4.29 1.94
CA THR A 57 -7.24 -4.34 3.40
C THR A 57 -6.97 -5.73 3.98
N CYS A 58 -6.55 -5.77 5.24
CA CYS A 58 -6.43 -7.00 6.03
C CYS A 58 -6.99 -6.72 7.42
N LYS A 59 -7.95 -7.54 7.87
CA LYS A 59 -8.49 -7.45 9.22
C LYS A 59 -7.58 -8.19 10.19
N ILE A 60 -7.25 -7.55 11.32
CA ILE A 60 -6.49 -8.14 12.41
C ILE A 60 -7.41 -8.14 13.63
N ILE A 61 -7.68 -9.33 14.18
CA ILE A 61 -8.46 -9.50 15.40
C ILE A 61 -7.53 -10.10 16.45
N THR A 62 -7.45 -9.47 17.61
CA THR A 62 -6.70 -9.99 18.75
C THR A 62 -7.54 -9.95 20.01
N ASN A 63 -7.48 -11.01 20.81
CA ASN A 63 -8.22 -11.14 22.07
C ASN A 63 -7.37 -10.80 23.30
N SER A 64 -6.08 -10.55 23.10
CA SER A 64 -5.11 -10.18 24.12
C SER A 64 -4.21 -9.07 23.60
N TYR A 65 -3.42 -8.47 24.48
CA TYR A 65 -2.28 -7.68 24.03
C TYR A 65 -1.38 -8.55 23.16
N SER A 66 -1.00 -8.03 22.00
CA SER A 66 -0.16 -8.73 21.04
C SER A 66 0.93 -7.81 20.52
N ASN A 67 2.13 -8.37 20.34
CA ASN A 67 3.20 -7.78 19.59
C ASN A 67 3.45 -8.68 18.39
N SER A 68 3.40 -8.15 17.18
CA SER A 68 3.53 -8.94 15.95
C SER A 68 4.33 -8.17 14.92
N THR A 69 5.32 -8.84 14.36
CA THR A 69 6.10 -8.34 13.22
C THR A 69 5.45 -8.80 11.93
N PHE A 70 5.24 -7.86 11.02
CA PHE A 70 4.74 -8.11 9.68
C PHE A 70 5.80 -7.75 8.64
N ASN A 71 5.88 -8.56 7.60
CA ASN A 71 6.76 -8.36 6.47
C ASN A 71 5.91 -8.22 5.21
N LEU A 72 5.94 -7.04 4.58
CA LEU A 72 5.32 -6.82 3.27
C LEU A 72 6.39 -6.93 2.18
N TYR A 73 6.24 -7.91 1.28
CA TYR A 73 7.05 -8.05 0.08
C TYR A 73 6.30 -7.40 -1.08
N THR A 74 6.91 -6.42 -1.74
CA THR A 74 6.32 -5.74 -2.91
C THR A 74 7.40 -4.99 -3.70
N THR A 75 7.27 -4.99 -5.02
CA THR A 75 8.11 -4.22 -5.96
C THR A 75 7.60 -2.80 -6.19
N ASP A 76 6.35 -2.51 -5.80
CA ASP A 76 5.69 -1.24 -6.06
C ASP A 76 5.81 -0.28 -4.88
N LYS A 77 5.51 1.00 -5.16
CA LYS A 77 5.39 2.02 -4.12
C LYS A 77 4.14 1.76 -3.31
N VAL A 78 4.25 1.84 -1.98
CA VAL A 78 3.14 1.52 -1.06
C VAL A 78 3.16 2.37 0.19
N LYS A 79 1.99 2.78 0.66
CA LYS A 79 1.76 3.29 2.01
C LYS A 79 0.99 2.27 2.84
N ILE A 80 1.46 2.02 4.05
CA ILE A 80 0.89 1.08 5.01
C ILE A 80 0.28 1.89 6.15
N ALA A 81 -0.98 1.60 6.46
CA ALA A 81 -1.70 2.29 7.51
C ALA A 81 -2.53 1.34 8.37
N LEU A 82 -2.56 1.61 9.67
CA LEU A 82 -3.44 0.95 10.64
C LEU A 82 -4.59 1.91 10.97
N ASP A 83 -5.83 1.49 10.76
CA ASP A 83 -7.04 2.28 11.01
C ASP A 83 -6.97 3.68 10.36
N GLY A 84 -6.50 3.72 9.11
CA GLY A 84 -6.35 4.95 8.33
C GLY A 84 -5.20 5.86 8.77
N LYS A 85 -4.35 5.44 9.72
CA LYS A 85 -3.16 6.19 10.15
C LYS A 85 -1.90 5.56 9.59
N SER A 86 -1.09 6.35 8.89
CA SER A 86 0.19 5.90 8.33
C SER A 86 1.12 5.35 9.41
N ILE A 87 1.73 4.20 9.14
CA ILE A 87 2.73 3.59 10.03
C ILE A 87 4.05 3.30 9.31
N LYS A 88 4.02 3.07 7.99
CA LYS A 88 5.20 2.75 7.19
C LYS A 88 4.93 3.01 5.71
N GLU A 89 5.98 3.24 4.93
CA GLU A 89 5.87 3.39 3.48
C GLU A 89 7.15 2.93 2.76
N ARG A 90 6.99 2.60 1.47
CA ARG A 90 8.06 2.51 0.48
C ARG A 90 7.66 3.39 -0.70
N LEU A 91 8.53 4.34 -1.04
CA LEU A 91 8.29 5.27 -2.15
C LEU A 91 9.20 5.00 -3.36
N GLU A 92 9.94 3.90 -3.35
CA GLU A 92 10.79 3.43 -4.46
C GLU A 92 10.23 2.16 -5.10
N THR A 93 10.43 2.02 -6.41
CA THR A 93 10.10 0.83 -7.19
C THR A 93 11.32 -0.12 -7.22
N LYS A 94 11.11 -1.44 -7.29
CA LYS A 94 12.18 -2.46 -7.45
C LYS A 94 11.86 -3.41 -8.60
N ASP A 95 12.90 -3.91 -9.28
CA ASP A 95 12.75 -4.79 -10.45
C ASP A 95 12.28 -6.23 -10.11
N SER A 96 12.42 -6.69 -8.85
CA SER A 96 12.06 -8.05 -8.45
C SER A 96 11.67 -8.21 -6.97
N LEU A 97 10.87 -9.23 -6.66
CA LEU A 97 10.31 -9.54 -5.34
C LEU A 97 11.32 -10.29 -4.43
N GLY A 98 12.54 -9.76 -4.28
CA GLY A 98 13.60 -10.33 -3.42
C GLY A 98 13.66 -9.74 -2.00
N GLU A 99 14.73 -10.02 -1.24
CA GLU A 99 14.92 -9.45 0.10
C GLU A 99 14.88 -7.91 0.12
N GLY A 100 15.38 -7.26 -0.94
CA GLY A 100 15.30 -5.79 -1.09
C GLY A 100 13.87 -5.25 -1.27
N SER A 101 12.89 -6.12 -1.53
CA SER A 101 11.46 -5.80 -1.66
C SER A 101 10.69 -5.96 -0.34
N LYS A 102 11.36 -6.29 0.77
CA LYS A 102 10.73 -6.47 2.09
C LYS A 102 10.62 -5.16 2.88
N ILE A 103 9.44 -4.87 3.42
CA ILE A 103 9.18 -3.80 4.39
C ILE A 103 8.72 -4.46 5.69
N SER A 104 9.54 -4.36 6.73
CA SER A 104 9.20 -4.88 8.06
C SER A 104 8.61 -3.78 8.94
N PHE A 105 7.55 -4.10 9.67
CA PHE A 105 6.93 -3.22 10.64
C PHE A 105 6.31 -4.01 11.80
N ASP A 106 6.41 -3.44 13.00
CA ASP A 106 5.88 -4.04 14.22
C ASP A 106 4.55 -3.38 14.61
N LEU A 107 3.59 -4.21 15.03
CA LEU A 107 2.31 -3.76 15.56
C LEU A 107 2.17 -4.21 17.02
N LYS A 108 1.95 -3.22 17.90
CA LYS A 108 1.54 -3.43 19.29
C LYS A 108 0.05 -3.15 19.39
N LEU A 109 -0.74 -4.19 19.60
CA LEU A 109 -2.20 -4.13 19.54
C LEU A 109 -2.81 -4.55 20.88
N GLU A 110 -3.77 -3.78 21.37
CA GLU A 110 -4.63 -4.14 22.49
C GLU A 110 -5.73 -5.11 22.00
N PRO A 111 -6.50 -5.76 22.89
CA PRO A 111 -7.66 -6.56 22.47
C PRO A 111 -8.64 -5.73 21.62
N GLY A 112 -8.96 -6.20 20.42
CA GLY A 112 -9.81 -5.48 19.49
C GLY A 112 -9.72 -5.96 18.05
N ALA A 113 -10.42 -5.23 17.17
CA ALA A 113 -10.39 -5.41 15.74
C ALA A 113 -9.76 -4.18 15.09
N TYR A 114 -8.82 -4.42 14.18
CA TYR A 114 -8.05 -3.40 13.50
C TYR A 114 -8.07 -3.65 11.99
N THR A 115 -8.01 -2.58 11.21
CA THR A 115 -7.91 -2.65 9.75
C THR A 115 -6.54 -2.17 9.30
N LEU A 116 -5.73 -3.11 8.83
CA LEU A 116 -4.48 -2.81 8.15
C LEU A 116 -4.79 -2.56 6.67
N SER A 117 -4.25 -1.48 6.12
CA SER A 117 -4.47 -1.08 4.73
C SER A 117 -3.16 -0.81 4.00
N PHE A 118 -3.14 -1.15 2.72
CA PHE A 118 -2.00 -1.04 1.82
C PHE A 118 -2.46 -0.30 0.57
N THR A 119 -2.00 0.93 0.39
CA THR A 119 -2.31 1.70 -0.82
C THR A 119 -1.10 1.70 -1.71
N PHE A 120 -1.23 1.05 -2.87
CA PHE A 120 -0.18 0.91 -3.87
C PHE A 120 -0.32 1.97 -4.95
N LEU A 121 0.81 2.45 -5.43
CA LEU A 121 0.91 3.14 -6.70
C LEU A 121 1.65 2.20 -7.66
N ILE A 122 0.89 1.70 -8.61
CA ILE A 122 1.29 0.73 -9.60
C ILE A 122 1.56 1.51 -10.88
N SER A 123 2.72 1.31 -11.48
CA SER A 123 3.13 1.99 -12.71
C SER A 123 3.68 0.98 -13.70
N VAL A 124 3.68 1.32 -14.99
CA VAL A 124 4.27 0.49 -16.05
C VAL A 124 5.80 0.29 -15.94
N GLU A 125 6.44 0.81 -14.88
CA GLU A 125 7.87 0.59 -14.60
C GLU A 125 8.16 -0.88 -14.28
N ASN A 126 7.19 -1.61 -13.69
CA ASN A 126 7.29 -3.05 -13.47
C ASN A 126 6.40 -3.80 -14.47
N SER A 127 6.87 -4.96 -14.94
CA SER A 127 6.09 -5.85 -15.82
C SER A 127 5.06 -6.69 -15.05
N GLU A 128 5.31 -6.93 -13.76
CA GLU A 128 4.45 -7.70 -12.87
C GLU A 128 4.28 -6.96 -11.56
N HIS A 129 3.04 -6.95 -11.05
CA HIS A 129 2.67 -6.33 -9.79
C HIS A 129 2.10 -7.38 -8.89
N SER A 130 2.85 -7.72 -7.85
CA SER A 130 2.38 -8.63 -6.83
C SER A 130 2.93 -8.23 -5.48
N PHE A 131 2.22 -8.63 -4.43
CA PHE A 131 2.68 -8.44 -3.07
C PHE A 131 2.25 -9.57 -2.17
N ARG A 132 2.96 -9.73 -1.07
CA ARG A 132 2.66 -10.71 -0.04
C ARG A 132 2.88 -10.11 1.33
N LEU A 133 1.85 -10.18 2.17
CA LEU A 133 1.96 -9.85 3.58
C LEU A 133 2.23 -11.14 4.37
N GLU A 134 3.34 -11.20 5.08
CA GLU A 134 3.64 -12.28 6.02
C GLU A 134 3.56 -11.77 7.46
N LYS A 135 3.14 -12.65 8.37
CA LYS A 135 3.20 -12.43 9.81
C LYS A 135 4.24 -13.38 10.40
N GLU A 136 5.26 -12.85 11.06
CA GLU A 136 6.22 -13.67 11.79
C GLU A 136 5.54 -14.32 13.01
N LYS A 137 5.91 -15.56 13.29
CA LYS A 137 5.35 -16.36 14.39
C LYS A 137 5.93 -15.95 15.74
#